data_AF-A0A821PA83-F1
#
_entry.id   AF-A0A821PA83-F1
#
_cell.length_a   1.000
_cell.length_b   1.000
_cell.length_c   1.000
_cell.angle_alpha   90.00
_cell.angle_beta   90.00
_cell.angle_gamma   90.00
#
_symmetry.space_group_name_H-M   'P 1'
#
loop_
_entity.id
_entity.type
_entity.pdbx_description
1 polymer ?
#
loop_
_entity_poly.entity_id
_entity_poly.type
_entity_poly.pdbx_seq_one_letter_code
_entity_poly.pdbx_strand_id
1 'polypeptide(L)' 'FHSVNGLECYVCEQQEGNNDKCIKTVRMCAREEDACASLILWTTPHEWTPRAERRHYISKGCDKHEGCTRRTYFIFV' A
#
# COMPACT_ATOMS: atom_id res chain seq x y z
N PHE A 1 30.97 2.61 14.78
CA PHE A 1 29.57 2.20 15.01
C PHE A 1 28.89 2.08 13.66
N HIS A 2 28.50 0.87 13.25
CA HIS A 2 27.78 0.64 12.00
C HIS A 2 26.30 0.47 12.35
N SER A 3 25.44 1.38 11.86
CA SER A 3 24.00 1.28 12.07
C SER A 3 23.44 0.19 11.17
N VAL A 4 22.90 -0.88 11.74
CA VAL A 4 22.14 -1.87 10.98
C VAL A 4 20.70 -1.37 10.92
N ASN A 5 20.36 -0.67 9.84
CA ASN A 5 19.00 -0.18 9.63
C ASN A 5 18.21 -1.30 8.91
N GLY A 6 17.16 -1.79 9.56
CA GLY A 6 16.18 -2.64 8.90
C GLY A 6 15.29 -1.82 7.97
N LEU A 7 14.60 -2.49 7.05
CA LEU A 7 13.63 -1.83 6.17
C LEU A 7 12.44 -1.33 7.00
N GLU A 8 12.08 -0.06 6.83
CA GLU A 8 10.87 0.52 7.42
C GLU A 8 9.91 0.94 6.31
N CYS A 9 8.64 0.56 6.43
CA CYS A 9 7.61 0.89 5.45
C CYS A 9 6.43 1.60 6.09
N TYR A 10 5.78 2.49 5.34
CA TYR A 10 4.47 3.01 5.73
C TYR A 10 3.44 1.88 5.77
N VAL A 11 2.59 1.87 6.79
CA VAL A 11 1.55 0.85 6.98
C VAL A 11 0.17 1.48 7.14
N CYS A 12 -0.77 0.99 6.35
CA CYS A 12 -2.19 1.32 6.48
C CYS A 12 -3.03 0.24 5.78
N GLU A 13 -4.29 0.14 6.14
CA GLU A 13 -5.20 -0.87 5.59
C GLU A 13 -6.50 -0.19 5.16
N GLN A 14 -6.85 -0.36 3.88
CA GLN A 14 -8.11 0.06 3.27
C GLN A 14 -8.51 1.51 3.62
N GLN A 15 -7.53 2.40 3.63
CA GLN A 15 -7.77 3.80 3.97
C GLN A 15 -8.17 4.59 2.74
N GLU A 16 -9.18 5.43 2.85
CA GLU A 16 -9.59 6.30 1.75
C GLU A 16 -8.51 7.37 1.49
N GLY A 17 -7.90 7.30 0.31
CA GLY A 17 -6.82 8.20 -0.08
C GLY A 17 -5.47 7.95 0.62
N ASN A 18 -4.46 8.74 0.24
CA ASN A 18 -3.11 8.67 0.81
C ASN A 18 -2.90 9.74 1.88
N ASN A 19 -3.58 9.61 3.01
CA ASN A 19 -3.53 10.54 4.14
C ASN A 19 -3.27 9.80 5.47
N ASP A 20 -3.28 10.51 6.58
CA ASP A 20 -3.13 9.98 7.96
C ASP A 20 -2.22 8.77 8.12
N LYS A 21 -2.75 7.57 8.43
CA LYS A 21 -1.89 6.41 8.74
C LYS A 21 -0.98 6.06 7.56
N CYS A 22 -1.48 6.16 6.33
CA CYS A 22 -0.71 5.87 5.12
C CYS A 22 0.51 6.78 4.87
N ILE A 23 0.62 7.93 5.55
CA ILE A 23 1.77 8.84 5.44
C ILE A 23 2.46 9.13 6.78
N LYS A 24 1.93 8.62 7.90
CA LYS A 24 2.43 8.90 9.26
C LYS A 24 2.86 7.64 10.01
N THR A 25 2.27 6.49 9.71
CA THR A 25 2.50 5.25 10.46
C THR A 25 3.51 4.41 9.72
N VAL A 26 4.64 4.14 10.37
CA VAL A 26 5.71 3.26 9.86
C VAL A 26 5.86 2.03 10.74
N ARG A 27 6.31 0.93 10.14
CA ARG A 27 6.64 -0.33 10.83
C ARG A 27 7.98 -0.84 10.33
N MET A 28 8.80 -1.35 11.25
CA MET A 28 9.98 -2.13 10.91
C MET A 28 9.57 -3.49 10.31
N CYS A 29 10.05 -3.78 9.11
CA CYS A 29 9.76 -5.02 8.41
C CYS A 29 10.52 -6.20 9.00
N ALA A 30 9.97 -7.40 8.85
CA ALA A 30 10.66 -8.63 9.19
C ALA A 30 11.88 -8.83 8.28
N ARG A 31 12.83 -9.68 8.72
CA ARG A 31 14.07 -9.96 7.97
C ARG A 31 13.78 -10.49 6.56
N GLU A 32 12.68 -11.20 6.41
CA GLU A 32 12.23 -11.88 5.20
C GLU A 32 11.39 -10.99 4.31
N GLU A 33 10.98 -9.80 4.78
CA GLU A 33 10.21 -8.79 4.04
C GLU A 33 11.17 -7.73 3.51
N ASP A 34 11.55 -7.83 2.23
CA ASP A 34 12.59 -7.02 1.59
C ASP A 34 12.04 -5.90 0.68
N ALA A 35 10.72 -5.67 0.68
CA ALA A 35 10.09 -4.61 -0.11
C ALA A 35 8.90 -3.96 0.62
N CYS A 36 8.61 -2.71 0.28
CA CYS A 36 7.34 -2.07 0.61
C CYS A 36 6.34 -2.26 -0.53
N ALA A 37 5.10 -2.61 -0.22
CA ALA A 37 4.01 -2.73 -1.18
C ALA A 37 2.93 -1.68 -0.93
N SER A 38 2.31 -1.20 -2.01
CA SER A 38 1.11 -0.36 -1.96
C SER A 38 0.07 -0.93 -2.91
N LEU A 39 -1.11 -1.25 -2.39
CA LEU A 39 -2.27 -1.66 -3.16
C LEU A 39 -3.26 -0.51 -3.20
N ILE A 40 -3.71 -0.13 -4.41
CA ILE A 40 -4.73 0.89 -4.62
C ILE A 40 -5.95 0.20 -5.23
N LEU A 41 -7.06 0.17 -4.49
CA LEU A 41 -8.34 -0.30 -4.98
C LEU A 41 -9.15 0.90 -5.47
N TRP A 42 -9.32 1.00 -6.79
CA TRP A 42 -10.17 2.00 -7.41
C TRP A 42 -11.62 1.53 -7.34
N THR A 43 -12.50 2.36 -6.80
CA THR A 43 -13.93 2.08 -6.71
C THR A 43 -14.73 3.19 -7.38
N THR A 44 -15.83 2.81 -8.01
CA THR A 44 -16.84 3.78 -8.44
C THR A 44 -17.89 3.92 -7.35
N PRO A 45 -18.37 5.13 -7.06
CA PRO A 45 -19.53 5.30 -6.20
C PRO A 45 -20.73 4.52 -6.78
N HIS A 46 -21.56 3.96 -5.90
CA HIS A 46 -22.73 3.16 -6.30
C HIS A 46 -23.67 3.95 -7.22
N GLU A 47 -23.87 5.22 -6.91
CA GLU A 47 -24.66 6.14 -7.72
C GLU A 47 -23.77 6.94 -8.66
N TRP A 48 -24.11 6.91 -9.95
CA TRP A 48 -23.51 7.81 -10.93
C TRP A 48 -24.02 9.24 -10.67
N THR A 49 -23.10 10.17 -10.45
CA THR A 49 -23.41 11.60 -10.42
C THR A 49 -22.38 12.37 -11.24
N PRO A 50 -22.74 13.50 -11.89
CA PRO A 50 -21.81 14.26 -12.72
C PRO A 50 -20.57 14.79 -11.99
N ARG A 51 -20.59 14.76 -10.64
CA ARG A 51 -19.51 15.22 -9.75
C ARG A 51 -19.07 14.15 -8.75
N ALA A 52 -19.33 12.88 -9.05
CA ALA A 52 -18.93 11.81 -8.15
C ALA A 52 -17.40 11.75 -8.08
N GLU A 53 -16.85 11.99 -6.90
CA GLU A 53 -15.41 11.84 -6.68
C GLU A 53 -15.02 10.37 -6.83
N ARG A 54 -13.94 10.11 -7.57
CA ARG A 54 -13.36 8.77 -7.67
C ARG A 54 -12.77 8.40 -6.31
N ARG A 55 -13.45 7.53 -5.57
CA ARG A 55 -12.97 7.01 -4.30
C ARG A 55 -12.00 5.87 -4.54
N HIS A 56 -10.88 5.91 -3.84
CA HIS A 56 -9.89 4.85 -3.86
C HIS A 56 -9.42 4.55 -2.45
N TYR A 57 -9.21 3.26 -2.20
CA TYR A 57 -8.72 2.78 -0.93
C TYR A 57 -7.29 2.29 -1.09
N ILE A 58 -6.44 2.66 -0.14
CA ILE A 58 -5.03 2.34 -0.15
C ILE A 58 -4.70 1.43 1.03
N SER A 59 -3.99 0.35 0.73
CA SER A 59 -3.32 -0.49 1.73
C SER A 59 -1.82 -0.45 1.47
N LYS A 60 -1.03 -0.25 2.52
CA LYS A 60 0.44 -0.24 2.49
C LYS A 60 0.99 -1.19 3.53
N GLY A 61 2.10 -1.85 3.20
CA GLY A 61 2.71 -2.82 4.10
C GLY A 61 4.10 -3.23 3.66
N CYS A 62 4.76 -4.00 4.52
CA CYS A 62 5.95 -4.74 4.10
C CYS A 62 5.51 -6.00 3.34
N ASP A 63 6.33 -6.43 2.41
CA ASP A 63 6.12 -7.60 1.57
C ASP A 63 7.48 -8.17 1.13
N LYS A 64 7.44 -9.32 0.48
CA LYS A 64 8.57 -9.85 -0.28
C LYS A 64 8.60 -9.21 -1.67
N HIS A 65 9.78 -8.91 -2.19
CA HIS A 65 9.96 -8.44 -3.56
C HIS A 65 9.32 -9.40 -4.58
N GLU A 66 9.45 -10.70 -4.36
CA GLU A 66 8.77 -11.75 -5.15
C GLU A 66 7.23 -11.65 -5.03
N GLY A 67 6.73 -11.43 -3.82
CA GLY A 67 5.29 -11.26 -3.55
C GLY A 67 4.73 -10.03 -4.24
N CYS A 68 5.47 -8.92 -4.25
CA CYS A 68 5.11 -7.69 -4.93
C CYS A 68 5.11 -7.88 -6.45
N THR A 69 6.18 -8.46 -7.00
CA THR A 69 6.31 -8.76 -8.43
C THR A 69 5.17 -9.63 -8.94
N ARG A 70 4.83 -10.70 -8.21
CA ARG A 70 3.70 -11.59 -8.56
C ARG A 70 2.37 -10.84 -8.61
N ARG A 71 2.08 -9.95 -7.65
CA ARG A 71 0.81 -9.19 -7.60
C ARG A 71 0.66 -8.22 -8.76
N THR A 72 1.75 -7.60 -9.21
CA THR A 72 1.73 -6.72 -10.40
C THR A 72 1.19 -7.46 -11.62
N TYR A 73 1.57 -8.72 -11.83
CA TYR A 73 1.07 -9.52 -12.95
C TYR A 73 -0.42 -9.86 -12.84
N PHE A 74 -0.97 -10.07 -11.64
CA PHE A 74 -2.39 -10.37 -11.46
C PHE A 74 -3.33 -9.20 -11.76
N ILE A 75 -2.83 -7.96 -11.79
CA ILE A 75 -3.64 -6.77 -12.11
C ILE A 75 -3.77 -6.57 -13.64
N PHE A 76 -2.91 -7.22 -14.44
CA PHE A 76 -2.88 -7.09 -15.91
C PHE A 76 -3.35 -8.36 -16.67
N VAL A 77 -3.81 -9.41 -15.98
CA VAL A 77 -4.34 -10.65 -16.59
C VAL A 77 -5.83 -10.75 -16.32
#